data_AF-A0A8J7PPY2-F1
#
_entry.id   AF-A0A8J7PPY2-F1
#
_cell.length_a   1.000
_cell.length_b   1.000
_cell.length_c   1.000
_cell.angle_alpha   90.00
_cell.angle_beta   90.00
_cell.angle_gamma   90.00
#
_symmetry.space_group_name_H-M   'P 1'
#
loop_
_entity.id
_entity.type
_entity.pdbx_description
1 polymer ?
#
loop_
_entity_poly.entity_id
_entity_poly.type
_entity_poly.pdbx_seq_one_letter_code
_entity_poly.pdbx_strand_id
1 'polypeptide(L)'
;MTEASAAVAFDCARLRSLALQEAHAEWLPELSAALIAQMRASPLGLRMLARALAEGPAVELFAVPLWHMPAHAEWLFWPRPALDEAALDLAALALSGSIRGTVRRDAVLRLKRVLGEVRYALALSEPPGDTYPAGFADALVADKPLERYFFAHGYAELIGHAGALHAACAERIRVSLPPKKVPSLPHRLDFARAAAHLDGLLAAADQAPAETEERVANG
;
A
#
# COMPACT_ATOMS: atom_id res chain seq x y z
N MET A 1 -33.63 -20.58 -1.63
CA MET A 1 -32.20 -20.25 -1.75
C MET A 1 -32.09 -18.74 -1.75
N THR A 2 -31.36 -18.24 -0.78
CA THR A 2 -31.30 -16.86 -0.29
C THR A 2 -30.52 -15.93 -1.22
N GLU A 3 -31.13 -14.81 -1.59
CA GLU A 3 -30.56 -13.64 -2.31
C GLU A 3 -29.61 -12.81 -1.43
N ALA A 4 -28.78 -13.46 -0.61
CA ALA A 4 -27.86 -12.78 0.31
C ALA A 4 -26.41 -13.26 0.07
N SER A 5 -25.87 -12.91 -1.09
CA SER A 5 -24.44 -12.64 -1.32
C SER A 5 -24.29 -12.22 -2.77
N ALA A 6 -24.70 -10.99 -3.07
CA ALA A 6 -24.21 -10.30 -4.26
C ALA A 6 -22.72 -10.06 -4.01
N ALA A 7 -21.91 -11.10 -4.22
CA ALA A 7 -20.47 -11.00 -4.25
C ALA A 7 -20.16 -9.87 -5.24
N VAL A 8 -19.60 -8.77 -4.74
CA VAL A 8 -19.10 -7.68 -5.57
C VAL A 8 -18.19 -8.35 -6.59
N ALA A 9 -18.65 -8.42 -7.84
CA ALA A 9 -17.85 -8.96 -8.92
C ALA A 9 -16.64 -8.04 -9.01
N PHE A 10 -15.51 -8.52 -8.48
CA PHE A 10 -14.31 -7.71 -8.39
C PHE A 10 -13.94 -7.25 -9.80
N ASP A 11 -13.86 -5.94 -9.97
CA ASP A 11 -13.70 -5.32 -11.28
C ASP A 11 -12.23 -5.33 -11.71
N CYS A 12 -11.83 -6.42 -12.37
CA CYS A 12 -10.50 -6.56 -12.96
C CYS A 12 -10.17 -5.43 -13.94
N ALA A 13 -11.16 -4.87 -14.65
CA ALA A 13 -10.95 -3.77 -15.57
C ALA A 13 -10.61 -2.49 -14.81
N ARG A 14 -11.31 -2.21 -13.70
CA ARG A 14 -11.00 -1.11 -12.78
C ARG A 14 -9.59 -1.25 -12.20
N LEU A 15 -9.19 -2.45 -11.77
CA LEU A 15 -7.85 -2.67 -11.19
C LEU A 15 -6.74 -2.35 -12.20
N ARG A 16 -6.89 -2.85 -13.44
CA ARG A 16 -5.97 -2.58 -14.55
C ARG A 16 -5.94 -1.10 -14.92
N SER A 17 -7.11 -0.46 -15.01
CA SER A 17 -7.21 0.97 -15.29
C SER A 17 -6.45 1.79 -14.24
N LEU A 18 -6.66 1.49 -12.96
CA LEU A 18 -5.98 2.18 -11.87
C LEU A 18 -4.46 1.96 -11.91
N ALA A 19 -4.02 0.73 -12.17
CA ALA A 19 -2.59 0.43 -12.35
C ALA A 19 -1.95 1.24 -13.50
N LEU A 20 -2.65 1.42 -14.64
CA LEU A 20 -2.15 2.24 -15.75
C LEU A 20 -2.03 3.73 -15.38
N GLN A 21 -3.01 4.24 -14.62
CA GLN A 21 -3.02 5.62 -14.18
C GLN A 21 -1.95 5.92 -13.13
N GLU A 22 -1.60 4.94 -12.29
CA GLU A 22 -0.66 5.15 -11.18
C GLU A 22 0.74 4.57 -11.42
N ALA A 23 0.97 3.80 -12.49
CA ALA A 23 2.28 3.22 -12.77
C ALA A 23 3.41 4.27 -12.73
N HIS A 24 4.44 4.04 -11.95
CA HIS A 24 5.53 4.99 -11.83
C HIS A 24 6.32 5.07 -13.16
N ALA A 25 6.65 6.29 -13.61
CA ALA A 25 7.28 6.51 -14.91
C ALA A 25 8.63 5.79 -15.06
N GLU A 26 9.37 5.58 -13.96
CA GLU A 26 10.65 4.85 -13.97
C GLU A 26 10.53 3.37 -14.40
N TRP A 27 9.33 2.78 -14.42
CA TRP A 27 9.12 1.45 -15.03
C TRP A 27 9.22 1.45 -16.55
N LEU A 28 9.16 2.64 -17.17
CA LEU A 28 9.14 2.85 -18.61
C LEU A 28 10.29 3.81 -18.99
N PRO A 29 11.56 3.45 -18.74
CA PRO A 29 12.69 4.37 -18.85
C PRO A 29 12.90 4.94 -20.26
N GLU A 30 12.42 4.25 -21.28
CA GLU A 30 12.49 4.68 -22.69
C GLU A 30 11.44 5.76 -23.04
N LEU A 31 10.48 6.02 -22.16
CA LEU A 31 9.39 6.97 -22.38
C LEU A 31 9.57 8.22 -21.52
N SER A 32 9.40 9.40 -22.12
CA SER A 32 9.41 10.65 -21.36
C SER A 32 8.15 10.78 -20.50
N ALA A 33 8.24 11.49 -19.37
CA ALA A 33 7.10 11.73 -18.49
C ALA A 33 5.93 12.43 -19.21
N ALA A 34 6.24 13.34 -20.14
CA ALA A 34 5.24 14.01 -20.98
C ALA A 34 4.51 13.04 -21.91
N LEU A 35 5.23 12.10 -22.53
CA LEU A 35 4.64 11.06 -23.36
C LEU A 35 3.76 10.12 -22.54
N ILE A 36 4.20 9.71 -21.35
CA ILE A 36 3.39 8.88 -20.43
C ILE A 36 2.08 9.58 -20.07
N ALA A 37 2.13 10.88 -19.76
CA ALA A 37 0.92 11.67 -19.48
C ALA A 37 -0.04 11.72 -20.68
N GLN A 38 0.47 11.92 -21.90
CA GLN A 38 -0.33 11.86 -23.13
C GLN A 38 -0.92 10.47 -23.38
N MET A 39 -0.14 9.42 -23.13
CA MET A 39 -0.60 8.03 -23.29
C MET A 39 -1.75 7.72 -22.35
N ARG A 40 -1.71 8.19 -21.09
CA ARG A 40 -2.80 8.03 -20.11
C ARG A 40 -4.10 8.71 -20.50
N ALA A 41 -4.02 9.78 -21.28
CA ALA A 41 -5.18 10.55 -21.74
C ALA A 41 -5.86 9.95 -22.98
N SER A 42 -5.31 8.88 -23.59
CA SER A 42 -5.86 8.29 -24.81
C SER A 42 -6.07 6.78 -24.69
N PRO A 43 -7.15 6.21 -25.28
CA PRO A 43 -7.38 4.77 -25.26
C PRO A 43 -6.25 3.97 -25.94
N LEU A 44 -5.66 4.48 -27.02
CA LEU A 44 -4.53 3.84 -27.69
C LEU A 44 -3.28 3.86 -26.80
N GLY A 45 -2.98 5.00 -26.18
CA GLY A 45 -1.86 5.13 -25.25
C GLY A 45 -1.98 4.20 -24.04
N LEU A 46 -3.19 4.06 -23.47
CA LEU A 46 -3.45 3.09 -22.40
C LEU A 46 -3.18 1.65 -22.84
N ARG A 47 -3.53 1.26 -24.07
CA ARG A 47 -3.18 -0.08 -24.60
C ARG A 47 -1.68 -0.26 -24.75
N MET A 48 -0.97 0.77 -25.21
CA MET A 48 0.49 0.74 -25.35
C MET A 48 1.17 0.64 -23.98
N LEU A 49 0.70 1.40 -22.98
CA LEU A 49 1.19 1.29 -21.60
C LEU A 49 0.91 -0.10 -21.01
N ALA A 50 -0.29 -0.64 -21.21
CA ALA A 50 -0.64 -1.98 -20.75
C ALA A 50 0.27 -3.04 -21.36
N ARG A 51 0.55 -2.94 -22.66
CA ARG A 51 1.50 -3.83 -23.33
C ARG A 51 2.92 -3.71 -22.77
N ALA A 52 3.43 -2.49 -22.59
CA ALA A 52 4.77 -2.29 -22.03
C ALA A 52 4.89 -2.84 -20.60
N LEU A 53 3.84 -2.70 -19.78
CA LEU A 53 3.79 -3.27 -18.43
C LEU A 53 3.65 -4.80 -18.45
N ALA A 54 2.89 -5.35 -19.40
CA ALA A 54 2.71 -6.80 -19.60
C ALA A 54 3.99 -7.51 -20.05
N GLU A 55 4.88 -6.82 -20.77
CA GLU A 55 6.18 -7.34 -21.21
C GLU A 55 7.27 -7.25 -20.12
N GLY A 56 6.96 -6.64 -18.96
CA GLY A 56 7.95 -6.39 -17.91
C GLY A 56 7.37 -6.51 -16.50
N PRO A 57 7.12 -5.39 -15.80
CA PRO A 57 6.93 -5.38 -14.35
C PRO A 57 5.56 -5.84 -13.83
N ALA A 58 4.58 -6.05 -14.72
CA ALA A 58 3.21 -6.42 -14.35
C ALA A 58 2.59 -7.45 -15.30
N VAL A 59 3.29 -8.58 -15.48
CA VAL A 59 2.88 -9.68 -16.36
C VAL A 59 1.57 -10.30 -15.88
N GLU A 60 1.46 -10.63 -14.59
CA GLU A 60 0.26 -11.27 -14.03
C GLU A 60 -0.97 -10.38 -14.13
N LEU A 61 -0.78 -9.05 -14.03
CA LEU A 61 -1.86 -8.09 -14.09
C LEU A 61 -2.35 -7.86 -15.52
N PHE A 62 -1.47 -7.80 -16.53
CA PHE A 62 -1.84 -7.39 -17.88
C PHE A 62 -1.76 -8.49 -18.95
N ALA A 63 -0.86 -9.47 -18.81
CA ALA A 63 -0.68 -10.55 -19.79
C ALA A 63 -1.56 -11.77 -19.48
N VAL A 64 -1.88 -12.00 -18.21
CA VAL A 64 -2.64 -13.18 -17.77
C VAL A 64 -4.14 -12.84 -17.64
N PRO A 65 -5.04 -13.71 -18.11
CA PRO A 65 -6.47 -13.59 -17.82
C PRO A 65 -6.72 -13.66 -16.30
N LEU A 66 -7.33 -12.62 -15.74
CA LEU A 66 -7.70 -12.59 -14.32
C LEU A 66 -9.05 -13.29 -14.16
N TRP A 67 -9.01 -14.57 -13.79
CA TRP A 67 -10.20 -15.35 -13.45
C TRP A 67 -10.33 -15.39 -11.94
N HIS A 68 -11.41 -14.81 -11.40
CA HIS A 68 -11.74 -14.78 -9.98
C HIS A 68 -10.71 -14.07 -9.09
N MET A 69 -10.94 -12.77 -8.90
CA MET A 69 -10.23 -11.99 -7.88
C MET A 69 -10.99 -12.07 -6.54
N PRO A 70 -10.29 -11.99 -5.40
CA PRO A 70 -10.91 -12.11 -4.09
C PRO A 70 -11.87 -10.97 -3.82
N ALA A 71 -13.08 -11.30 -3.34
CA ALA A 71 -14.17 -10.34 -3.11
C ALA A 71 -13.89 -9.33 -1.98
N HIS A 72 -12.83 -9.53 -1.18
CA HIS A 72 -12.53 -8.75 0.05
C HIS A 72 -11.21 -7.99 -0.07
N ALA A 73 -11.06 -7.21 -1.14
CA ALA A 73 -9.83 -6.46 -1.38
C ALA A 73 -10.10 -5.06 -1.95
N GLU A 74 -11.13 -4.38 -1.43
CA GLU A 74 -11.52 -3.05 -1.91
C GLU A 74 -10.41 -2.00 -1.76
N TRP A 75 -9.57 -2.16 -0.73
CA TRP A 75 -8.38 -1.34 -0.49
C TRP A 75 -7.39 -1.36 -1.67
N LEU A 76 -7.41 -2.37 -2.56
CA LEU A 76 -6.60 -2.38 -3.79
C LEU A 76 -6.98 -1.26 -4.78
N PHE A 77 -8.20 -0.73 -4.65
CA PHE A 77 -8.69 0.38 -5.47
C PHE A 77 -8.44 1.74 -4.84
N TRP A 78 -7.82 1.80 -3.66
CA TRP A 78 -7.43 3.06 -3.06
C TRP A 78 -6.41 3.80 -3.90
N PRO A 79 -6.48 5.15 -3.92
CA PRO A 79 -5.46 5.96 -4.57
C PRO A 79 -4.13 5.84 -3.82
N ARG A 80 -3.04 6.09 -4.54
CA ARG A 80 -1.68 6.00 -4.00
C ARG A 80 -1.47 6.61 -2.60
N PRO A 81 -1.93 7.85 -2.28
CA PRO A 81 -1.72 8.42 -0.95
C PRO A 81 -2.38 7.61 0.18
N ALA A 82 -3.55 7.03 -0.05
CA ALA A 82 -4.21 6.18 0.94
C ALA A 82 -3.45 4.85 1.12
N LEU A 83 -2.86 4.30 0.05
CA LEU A 83 -1.96 3.15 0.15
C LEU A 83 -0.67 3.50 0.92
N ASP A 84 -0.14 4.72 0.78
CA ASP A 84 1.01 5.18 1.56
C ASP A 84 0.69 5.24 3.06
N GLU A 85 -0.48 5.77 3.44
CA GLU A 85 -0.92 5.80 4.84
C GLU A 85 -1.15 4.39 5.40
N ALA A 86 -1.81 3.51 4.64
CA ALA A 86 -2.03 2.12 5.03
C ALA A 86 -0.70 1.36 5.18
N ALA A 87 0.25 1.58 4.27
CA ALA A 87 1.58 0.99 4.37
C ALA A 87 2.30 1.44 5.65
N LEU A 88 2.21 2.72 6.03
CA LEU A 88 2.81 3.22 7.27
C LEU A 88 2.16 2.58 8.52
N ASP A 89 0.86 2.36 8.51
CA ASP A 89 0.17 1.66 9.61
C ASP A 89 0.64 0.20 9.71
N LEU A 90 0.68 -0.51 8.58
CA LEU A 90 1.19 -1.88 8.52
C LEU A 90 2.66 -1.96 8.98
N ALA A 91 3.47 -0.95 8.66
CA ALA A 91 4.85 -0.88 9.15
C ALA A 91 4.90 -0.74 10.68
N ALA A 92 4.04 0.10 11.27
CA ALA A 92 3.96 0.28 12.72
C ALA A 92 3.53 -1.02 13.42
N LEU A 93 2.57 -1.75 12.86
CA LEU A 93 2.13 -3.06 13.34
C LEU A 93 3.25 -4.12 13.22
N ALA A 94 3.91 -4.21 12.05
CA ALA A 94 4.96 -5.19 11.80
C ALA A 94 6.23 -4.97 12.64
N LEU A 95 6.46 -3.73 13.07
CA LEU A 95 7.61 -3.29 13.86
C LEU A 95 7.26 -3.06 15.33
N SER A 96 6.06 -3.46 15.79
CA SER A 96 5.56 -3.21 17.15
C SER A 96 6.53 -3.66 18.24
N GLY A 97 7.11 -4.87 18.11
CA GLY A 97 8.09 -5.40 19.06
C GLY A 97 9.34 -4.53 19.17
N SER A 98 9.85 -4.02 18.04
CA SER A 98 11.03 -3.14 18.02
C SER A 98 10.74 -1.74 18.57
N ILE A 99 9.55 -1.22 18.28
CA ILE A 99 9.08 0.07 18.81
C ILE A 99 8.91 -0.02 20.33
N ARG A 100 8.26 -1.07 20.84
CA ARG A 100 8.07 -1.33 22.28
C ARG A 100 9.41 -1.56 23.01
N GLY A 101 10.36 -2.23 22.38
CA GLY A 101 11.69 -2.46 22.93
C GLY A 101 12.57 -1.21 23.00
N THR A 102 12.16 -0.10 22.40
CA THR A 102 12.94 1.14 22.38
C THR A 102 12.75 1.92 23.67
N VAL A 103 13.73 1.87 24.56
CA VAL A 103 13.68 2.53 25.89
C VAL A 103 14.40 3.88 25.97
N ARG A 104 15.27 4.19 24.98
CA ARG A 104 16.04 5.44 24.99
C ARG A 104 15.14 6.63 24.62
N ARG A 105 15.13 7.67 25.45
CA ARG A 105 14.24 8.83 25.30
C ARG A 105 14.35 9.52 23.94
N ASP A 106 15.57 9.75 23.47
CA ASP A 106 15.86 10.36 22.16
C ASP A 106 15.31 9.53 21.01
N ALA A 107 15.49 8.21 21.06
CA ALA A 107 14.95 7.28 20.07
C ALA A 107 13.40 7.24 20.10
N VAL A 108 12.77 7.25 21.28
CA VAL A 108 11.31 7.31 21.41
C VAL A 108 10.75 8.62 20.85
N LEU A 109 11.38 9.76 21.16
CA LEU A 109 10.96 11.05 20.62
C LEU A 109 11.06 11.09 19.10
N ARG A 110 12.09 10.46 18.52
CA ARG A 110 12.24 10.32 17.08
C ARG A 110 11.16 9.42 16.47
N LEU A 111 10.87 8.28 17.09
CA LEU A 111 9.79 7.40 16.66
C LEU A 111 8.44 8.13 16.61
N LYS A 112 8.10 8.86 17.68
CA LYS A 112 6.87 9.69 17.73
C LYS A 112 6.85 10.76 16.65
N ARG A 113 7.98 11.40 16.34
CA ARG A 113 8.06 12.42 15.29
C ARG A 113 7.86 11.84 13.90
N VAL A 114 8.47 10.69 13.60
CA VAL A 114 8.40 10.04 12.28
C VAL A 114 7.06 9.36 12.05
N LEU A 115 6.52 8.66 13.05
CA LEU A 115 5.26 7.93 12.94
C LEU A 115 4.03 8.81 13.20
N GLY A 116 4.18 9.87 13.99
CA GLY A 116 3.07 10.57 14.62
C GLY A 116 2.50 9.80 15.81
N GLU A 117 1.66 10.46 16.60
CA GLU A 117 1.11 9.89 17.83
C GLU A 117 0.16 8.71 17.56
N VAL A 118 -0.62 8.76 16.47
CA VAL A 118 -1.60 7.71 16.13
C VAL A 118 -0.92 6.38 15.83
N ARG A 119 0.06 6.36 14.91
CA ARG A 119 0.78 5.13 14.53
C ARG A 119 1.70 4.63 15.63
N TYR A 120 2.27 5.54 16.41
CA TYR A 120 3.03 5.15 17.60
C TYR A 120 2.13 4.43 18.61
N ALA A 121 0.93 4.97 18.88
CA ALA A 121 -0.05 4.32 19.75
C ALA A 121 -0.51 2.96 19.19
N LEU A 122 -0.74 2.86 17.86
CA LEU A 122 -1.07 1.62 17.18
C LEU A 122 0.02 0.54 17.37
N ALA A 123 1.29 0.90 17.21
CA ALA A 123 2.39 -0.03 17.49
C ALA A 123 2.42 -0.49 18.95
N LEU A 124 2.01 0.38 19.90
CA LEU A 124 1.94 0.07 21.32
C LEU A 124 0.67 -0.67 21.74
N SER A 125 -0.36 -0.80 20.90
CA SER A 125 -1.53 -1.64 21.19
C SER A 125 -1.27 -3.11 20.86
N GLU A 126 -0.38 -3.40 19.91
CA GLU A 126 -0.08 -4.77 19.49
C GLU A 126 0.71 -5.57 20.52
N PRO A 127 0.47 -6.88 20.68
CA PRO A 127 1.30 -7.71 21.55
C PRO A 127 2.78 -7.65 21.13
N PRO A 128 3.72 -7.78 22.08
CA PRO A 128 5.14 -7.82 21.74
C PRO A 128 5.43 -8.99 20.80
N GLY A 129 6.00 -8.69 19.64
CA GLY A 129 6.51 -9.70 18.72
C GLY A 129 7.93 -10.14 19.09
N ASP A 130 8.27 -11.39 18.77
CA ASP A 130 9.53 -12.01 19.18
C ASP A 130 10.75 -11.55 18.34
N THR A 131 10.55 -10.81 17.25
CA THR A 131 11.60 -10.61 16.25
C THR A 131 11.94 -9.14 15.99
N TYR A 132 13.13 -8.73 16.39
CA TYR A 132 13.76 -7.47 16.00
C TYR A 132 14.32 -7.60 14.57
N PRO A 133 13.78 -6.90 13.57
CA PRO A 133 14.35 -6.92 12.24
C PRO A 133 15.73 -6.26 12.23
N ALA A 134 16.62 -6.79 11.41
CA ALA A 134 17.93 -6.20 11.19
C ALA A 134 17.80 -4.75 10.67
N GLY A 135 18.76 -3.90 11.05
CA GLY A 135 18.84 -2.51 10.59
C GLY A 135 17.88 -1.53 11.27
N PHE A 136 16.99 -1.96 12.17
CA PHE A 136 16.12 -1.01 12.90
C PHE A 136 16.94 -0.03 13.76
N ALA A 137 17.95 -0.54 14.47
CA ALA A 137 18.85 0.30 15.27
C ALA A 137 19.62 1.32 14.40
N ASP A 138 20.06 0.90 13.22
CA ASP A 138 20.75 1.77 12.27
C ASP A 138 19.81 2.81 11.67
N ALA A 139 18.54 2.47 11.44
CA ALA A 139 17.53 3.40 10.97
C ALA A 139 17.18 4.47 12.02
N LEU A 140 17.22 4.12 13.31
CA LEU A 140 16.92 5.03 14.42
C LEU A 140 17.93 6.18 14.57
N VAL A 141 19.06 6.17 13.86
CA VAL A 141 20.12 7.20 13.98
C VAL A 141 19.71 8.58 13.46
N ALA A 142 18.70 8.66 12.58
CA ALA A 142 18.14 9.93 12.08
C ALA A 142 16.71 9.75 11.57
N ASP A 143 15.98 10.86 11.40
CA ASP A 143 14.56 10.84 10.98
C ASP A 143 14.42 10.27 9.55
N LYS A 144 15.28 10.69 8.60
CA LYS A 144 15.17 10.27 7.19
C LYS A 144 15.44 8.77 6.94
N PRO A 145 16.50 8.15 7.52
CA PRO A 145 16.66 6.69 7.45
C PRO A 145 15.49 5.95 8.08
N LEU A 146 14.94 6.45 9.19
CA LEU A 146 13.80 5.84 9.85
C LEU A 146 12.52 5.90 8.99
N GLU A 147 12.22 7.04 8.38
CA GLU A 147 11.12 7.17 7.41
C GLU A 147 11.26 6.16 6.26
N ARG A 148 12.47 6.03 5.68
CA ARG A 148 12.73 5.07 4.60
C ARG A 148 12.56 3.62 5.08
N TYR A 149 12.95 3.34 6.31
CA TYR A 149 12.81 2.03 6.93
C TYR A 149 11.33 1.65 7.11
N PHE A 150 10.52 2.54 7.67
CA PHE A 150 9.08 2.35 7.80
C PHE A 150 8.40 2.20 6.44
N PHE A 151 8.76 3.04 5.46
CA PHE A 151 8.24 2.92 4.11
C PHE A 151 8.53 1.55 3.49
N ALA A 152 9.78 1.07 3.59
CA ALA A 152 10.18 -0.21 3.01
C ALA A 152 9.45 -1.39 3.66
N HIS A 153 9.35 -1.40 5.00
CA HIS A 153 8.63 -2.45 5.71
C HIS A 153 7.12 -2.40 5.43
N GLY A 154 6.52 -1.21 5.47
CA GLY A 154 5.09 -1.04 5.20
C GLY A 154 4.67 -1.54 3.82
N TYR A 155 5.43 -1.17 2.80
CA TYR A 155 5.17 -1.65 1.45
C TYR A 155 5.49 -3.14 1.27
N ALA A 156 6.44 -3.70 2.02
CA ALA A 156 6.70 -5.14 2.01
C ALA A 156 5.49 -5.92 2.55
N GLU A 157 4.91 -5.46 3.67
CA GLU A 157 3.67 -6.03 4.22
C GLU A 157 2.51 -5.91 3.23
N LEU A 158 2.30 -4.71 2.67
CA LEU A 158 1.19 -4.44 1.77
C LEU A 158 1.28 -5.27 0.47
N ILE A 159 2.48 -5.34 -0.15
CA ILE A 159 2.73 -6.15 -1.35
C ILE A 159 2.65 -7.64 -1.04
N GLY A 160 3.18 -8.08 0.12
CA GLY A 160 3.13 -9.47 0.55
C GLY A 160 1.69 -9.94 0.78
N HIS A 161 0.90 -9.14 1.48
CA HIS A 161 -0.52 -9.41 1.71
C HIS A 161 -1.31 -9.44 0.38
N ALA A 162 -1.07 -8.47 -0.50
CA ALA A 162 -1.65 -8.48 -1.84
C ALA A 162 -1.26 -9.74 -2.64
N GLY A 163 0.01 -10.18 -2.54
CA GLY A 163 0.51 -11.35 -3.25
C GLY A 163 -0.10 -12.66 -2.73
N ALA A 164 -0.36 -12.76 -1.43
CA ALA A 164 -1.06 -13.88 -0.82
C ALA A 164 -2.52 -13.99 -1.29
N LEU A 165 -3.15 -12.87 -1.67
CA LEU A 165 -4.46 -12.83 -2.32
C LEU A 165 -4.38 -13.28 -3.78
N HIS A 166 -3.53 -12.61 -4.57
CA HIS A 166 -3.28 -12.91 -5.98
C HIS A 166 -2.04 -12.15 -6.49
N ALA A 167 -1.24 -12.76 -7.37
CA ALA A 167 -0.01 -12.13 -7.87
C ALA A 167 -0.24 -10.77 -8.56
N ALA A 168 -1.31 -10.66 -9.36
CA ALA A 168 -1.73 -9.40 -9.98
C ALA A 168 -2.06 -8.27 -8.97
N CYS A 169 -2.54 -8.59 -7.77
CA CYS A 169 -2.76 -7.59 -6.71
C CYS A 169 -1.43 -7.00 -6.24
N ALA A 170 -0.42 -7.85 -6.02
CA ALA A 170 0.93 -7.40 -5.66
C ALA A 170 1.53 -6.51 -6.75
N GLU A 171 1.36 -6.89 -8.02
CA GLU A 171 1.84 -6.10 -9.15
C GLU A 171 1.18 -4.73 -9.24
N ARG A 172 -0.14 -4.64 -9.01
CA ARG A 172 -0.87 -3.36 -8.96
C ARG A 172 -0.22 -2.36 -7.99
N ILE A 173 0.18 -2.82 -6.82
CA ILE A 173 0.81 -1.97 -5.80
C ILE A 173 2.25 -1.69 -6.20
N ARG A 174 2.98 -2.71 -6.64
CA ARG A 174 4.39 -2.61 -7.04
C ARG A 174 4.61 -1.60 -8.15
N VAL A 175 3.78 -1.61 -9.20
CA VAL A 175 3.96 -0.67 -10.32
C VAL A 175 3.70 0.77 -9.93
N SER A 176 2.96 1.04 -8.86
CA SER A 176 2.76 2.42 -8.37
C SER A 176 4.00 3.00 -7.66
N LEU A 177 4.98 2.15 -7.31
CA LEU A 177 6.26 2.56 -6.75
C LEU A 177 7.31 2.78 -7.84
N PRO A 178 8.30 3.67 -7.63
CA PRO A 178 9.53 3.61 -8.41
C PRO A 178 10.21 2.23 -8.23
N PRO A 179 10.78 1.62 -9.29
CA PRO A 179 11.44 0.30 -9.21
C PRO A 179 12.48 0.23 -8.10
N LYS A 180 13.27 1.30 -7.93
CA LYS A 180 14.34 1.40 -6.91
C LYS A 180 13.82 1.48 -5.48
N LYS A 181 12.51 1.73 -5.30
CA LYS A 181 11.85 1.82 -4.00
C LYS A 181 10.93 0.63 -3.71
N VAL A 182 10.83 -0.34 -4.63
CA VAL A 182 10.11 -1.58 -4.36
C VAL A 182 10.88 -2.35 -3.29
N PRO A 183 10.27 -2.63 -2.13
CA PRO A 183 10.97 -3.39 -1.10
C PRO A 183 11.12 -4.85 -1.53
N SER A 184 12.30 -5.42 -1.25
CA SER A 184 12.60 -6.85 -1.39
C SER A 184 12.56 -7.59 -0.04
N LEU A 185 12.01 -6.94 0.99
CA LEU A 185 11.90 -7.49 2.33
C LEU A 185 10.76 -8.52 2.39
N PRO A 186 10.88 -9.57 3.20
CA PRO A 186 9.74 -10.44 3.46
C PRO A 186 8.67 -9.68 4.26
N HIS A 187 7.40 -9.96 3.96
CA HIS A 187 6.30 -9.58 4.85
C HIS A 187 6.36 -10.43 6.13
N ARG A 188 5.92 -9.85 7.24
CA ARG A 188 6.08 -10.40 8.59
C ARG A 188 4.76 -10.50 9.34
N LEU A 189 3.79 -9.65 9.01
CA LEU A 189 2.44 -9.78 9.55
C LEU A 189 1.81 -11.05 9.00
N ASP A 190 1.15 -11.81 9.87
CA ASP A 190 0.28 -12.87 9.38
C ASP A 190 -0.88 -12.26 8.58
N PHE A 191 -1.42 -13.09 7.70
CA PHE A 191 -2.44 -12.67 6.76
C PHE A 191 -3.69 -12.11 7.44
N ALA A 192 -4.12 -12.73 8.54
CA ALA A 192 -5.35 -12.37 9.24
C ALA A 192 -5.23 -10.98 9.90
N ARG A 193 -4.07 -10.66 10.47
CA ARG A 193 -3.81 -9.33 11.07
C ARG A 193 -3.77 -8.23 10.03
N ALA A 194 -3.06 -8.44 8.93
CA ALA A 194 -3.03 -7.46 7.85
C ALA A 194 -4.43 -7.21 7.25
N ALA A 195 -5.20 -8.29 7.00
CA ALA A 195 -6.58 -8.19 6.54
C ALA A 195 -7.46 -7.40 7.51
N ALA A 196 -7.45 -7.77 8.80
CA ALA A 196 -8.27 -7.11 9.82
C ALA A 196 -8.00 -5.61 9.93
N HIS A 197 -6.74 -5.19 9.80
CA HIS A 197 -6.39 -3.76 9.80
C HIS A 197 -6.92 -3.04 8.57
N LEU A 198 -6.71 -3.60 7.37
CA LEU A 198 -7.17 -3.00 6.11
C LEU A 198 -8.70 -2.92 6.03
N ASP A 199 -9.40 -3.96 6.48
CA ASP A 199 -10.86 -3.97 6.58
C ASP A 199 -11.37 -2.97 7.61
N GLY A 200 -10.66 -2.81 8.73
CA GLY A 200 -10.96 -1.78 9.74
C GLY A 200 -10.83 -0.35 9.18
N LEU A 201 -9.81 -0.11 8.36
CA LEU A 201 -9.63 1.18 7.67
C LEU A 201 -10.76 1.45 6.66
N LEU A 202 -11.22 0.43 5.91
CA LEU A 202 -12.38 0.54 5.03
C LEU A 202 -13.64 0.92 5.82
N ALA A 203 -13.93 0.18 6.90
CA ALA A 203 -15.10 0.44 7.73
C ALA A 203 -15.07 1.83 8.39
N ALA A 204 -13.88 2.32 8.76
CA ALA A 204 -13.73 3.67 9.31
C ALA A 204 -13.96 4.77 8.26
N ALA A 205 -13.57 4.53 7.00
CA ALA A 205 -13.81 5.46 5.90
C ALA A 205 -15.31 5.62 5.59
N ASP A 206 -16.08 4.54 5.67
CA ASP A 206 -17.53 4.56 5.46
C ASP A 206 -18.30 5.30 6.56
N GLN A 207 -17.72 5.41 7.76
CA GLN A 207 -18.32 6.06 8.92
C GLN A 207 -17.94 7.54 9.07
N ALA A 208 -16.96 8.03 8.29
CA ALA A 208 -16.56 9.42 8.35
C ALA A 208 -17.74 10.31 7.89
N PRO A 209 -18.32 11.14 8.78
CA PRO A 209 -19.48 11.94 8.42
C PRO A 209 -19.08 12.95 7.34
N ALA A 210 -20.00 13.22 6.40
CA ALA A 210 -19.85 14.20 5.31
C ALA A 210 -19.79 15.68 5.82
N GLU A 211 -19.28 15.91 7.03
CA GLU A 211 -19.28 17.19 7.74
C GLU A 211 -18.31 18.24 7.15
N THR A 212 -17.60 17.92 6.06
CA THR A 212 -16.68 18.88 5.44
C THR A 212 -17.35 19.80 4.41
N GLU A 213 -18.56 19.50 3.93
CA GLU A 213 -19.22 20.35 2.92
C GLU A 213 -19.97 21.57 3.52
N GLU A 214 -20.38 21.53 4.80
CA GLU A 214 -21.20 22.62 5.38
C GLU A 214 -20.39 23.83 5.89
N ARG A 215 -19.07 23.71 6.02
CA ARG A 215 -18.19 24.82 6.46
C ARG A 215 -17.69 25.72 5.34
N VAL A 216 -17.80 25.30 4.07
CA VAL A 216 -17.44 26.14 2.91
C VAL A 216 -18.65 26.94 2.41
N ALA A 217 -19.88 26.51 2.71
CA ALA A 217 -21.09 27.23 2.30
C ALA A 217 -21.48 28.43 3.19
N ASN A 218 -20.82 28.59 4.35
CA ASN A 218 -21.12 29.64 5.34
C ASN A 218 -19.92 30.58 5.62
N GLY A 219 -18.91 30.61 4.74
CA GLY A 219 -17.72 31.46 4.85
C GLY A 219 -17.66 32.53 3.77
#